data_AF-A0A2N5YT86-F1
#
_entry.id   AF-A0A2N5YT86-F1
#
_cell.length_a   1.000
_cell.length_b   1.000
_cell.length_c   1.000
_cell.angle_alpha   90.00
_cell.angle_beta   90.00
_cell.angle_gamma   90.00
#
_symmetry.space_group_name_H-M   'P 1'
#
loop_
_entity.id
_entity.type
_entity.pdbx_description
1 polymer ?
#
loop_
_entity_poly.entity_id
_entity_poly.type
_entity_poly.pdbx_seq_one_letter_code
_entity_poly.pdbx_strand_id
1 'polypeptide(L)' 'MKDKAEWVWVDCFTSSPHDEELFRILKKSDYKICIVSPDLVGRKNEIPEYVDFIKKINIIPDAVCVKL' A
#
# COMPACT_ATOMS: atom_id res chain seq x y z
N MET A 1 -4.50 9.09 -17.84
CA MET A 1 -5.29 8.39 -16.80
C MET A 1 -5.66 9.28 -15.62
N LYS A 2 -4.91 10.37 -15.35
CA LYS A 2 -5.17 11.32 -14.25
C LYS A 2 -6.60 11.89 -14.23
N ASP A 3 -7.26 11.98 -15.38
CA ASP A 3 -8.64 12.50 -15.49
C ASP A 3 -9.73 11.42 -15.46
N LYS A 4 -9.37 10.15 -15.20
CA LYS A 4 -10.32 9.01 -15.20
C LYS A 4 -10.28 8.16 -13.93
N ALA A 5 -9.27 8.30 -13.09
CA ALA A 5 -9.13 7.57 -11.84
C ALA A 5 -8.51 8.48 -10.78
N GLU A 6 -9.10 8.53 -9.60
CA GLU A 6 -8.58 9.30 -8.44
C GLU A 6 -7.83 8.40 -7.45
N TRP A 7 -8.09 7.10 -7.48
CA TRP A 7 -7.61 6.14 -6.50
C TRP A 7 -6.66 5.13 -7.13
N VAL A 8 -5.61 4.79 -6.40
CA VAL A 8 -4.77 3.64 -6.69
C VAL A 8 -4.93 2.62 -5.57
N TRP A 9 -5.17 1.39 -5.97
CA TRP A 9 -5.19 0.24 -5.08
C TRP A 9 -3.87 -0.51 -5.18
N VAL A 10 -3.15 -0.59 -4.06
CA VAL A 10 -1.89 -1.31 -3.95
C VAL A 10 -2.12 -2.58 -3.13
N ASP A 11 -2.11 -3.72 -3.81
CA ASP A 11 -2.21 -5.02 -3.15
C ASP A 11 -0.85 -5.54 -2.68
N CYS A 12 -0.89 -6.50 -1.77
CA CYS A 12 0.28 -7.19 -1.26
C CYS A 12 0.39 -8.63 -1.77
N PHE A 13 -0.40 -9.05 -2.77
CA PHE A 13 -0.70 -10.47 -3.02
C PHE A 13 0.50 -11.29 -3.49
N THR A 14 1.47 -10.66 -4.15
CA THR A 14 2.58 -11.36 -4.81
C THR A 14 3.97 -10.89 -4.36
N SER A 15 4.08 -9.85 -3.53
CA SER A 15 5.36 -9.24 -3.17
C SER A 15 5.47 -8.87 -1.70
N SER A 16 6.66 -9.15 -1.15
CA SER A 16 7.18 -8.61 0.11
C SER A 16 7.26 -7.08 0.06
N PRO A 17 7.22 -6.37 1.21
CA PRO A 17 7.12 -4.90 1.28
C PRO A 17 8.41 -4.19 0.83
N HIS A 18 8.78 -4.27 -0.45
CA HIS A 18 10.06 -3.79 -0.96
C HIS A 18 9.98 -2.92 -2.22
N ASP A 19 8.80 -2.70 -2.78
CA ASP A 19 8.68 -1.85 -3.97
C ASP A 19 8.62 -0.36 -3.61
N GLU A 20 9.72 0.15 -3.04
CA GLU A 20 9.87 1.57 -2.67
C GLU A 20 9.73 2.48 -3.89
N GLU A 21 10.12 2.02 -5.08
CA GLU A 21 10.01 2.78 -6.33
C GLU A 21 8.55 3.01 -6.72
N LEU A 22 7.72 1.96 -6.71
CA LEU A 22 6.28 2.07 -6.92
C LEU A 22 5.69 3.12 -5.97
N PHE A 23 5.99 3.00 -4.69
CA PHE A 23 5.50 3.90 -3.66
C PHE A 23 5.96 5.36 -3.85
N ARG A 24 7.19 5.59 -4.32
CA ARG A 24 7.69 6.93 -4.69
C ARG A 24 6.96 7.50 -5.91
N ILE A 25 6.65 6.67 -6.91
CA ILE A 25 5.87 7.07 -8.09
C ILE A 25 4.45 7.45 -7.67
N LEU A 26 3.84 6.65 -6.80
CA LEU A 26 2.49 6.91 -6.29
C LEU A 26 2.44 8.21 -5.50
N LYS A 27 3.43 8.51 -4.64
CA LYS A 27 3.49 9.78 -3.90
C LYS A 27 3.64 11.01 -4.80
N LYS A 28 4.32 10.88 -5.94
CA LYS A 28 4.44 11.96 -6.94
C LYS A 28 3.16 12.14 -7.75
N SER A 29 2.31 11.13 -7.73
CA SER A 29 1.04 11.13 -8.42
C SER A 29 -0.02 11.64 -7.45
N ASP A 30 -0.86 12.56 -7.90
CA ASP A 30 -1.89 13.22 -7.07
C ASP A 30 -3.10 12.29 -6.84
N TYR A 31 -2.84 11.01 -6.59
CA TYR A 31 -3.84 9.96 -6.39
C TYR A 31 -4.00 9.67 -4.90
N LYS A 32 -5.22 9.30 -4.52
CA LYS A 32 -5.51 8.71 -3.21
C LYS A 32 -5.05 7.25 -3.21
N ILE A 33 -4.37 6.83 -2.14
CA ILE A 33 -3.73 5.52 -2.06
C ILE A 33 -4.48 4.63 -1.06
N CYS A 34 -4.99 3.49 -1.52
CA CYS A 34 -5.51 2.44 -0.66
C CYS A 34 -4.55 1.24 -0.67
N ILE A 35 -4.06 0.83 0.50
CA ILE A 35 -3.20 -0.35 0.64
C ILE A 35 -3.99 -1.55 1.17
N VAL A 36 -3.64 -2.74 0.72
CA VAL A 36 -4.21 -4.00 1.22
C VAL A 36 -3.34 -4.55 2.34
N SER A 37 -3.94 -4.81 3.50
CA SER A 37 -3.25 -5.48 4.59
C SER A 37 -3.06 -6.98 4.29
N PRO A 38 -1.92 -7.59 4.69
CA PRO A 38 -1.64 -9.01 4.48
C PRO A 38 -2.67 -9.98 5.08
N ASP A 39 -3.43 -9.55 6.08
CA ASP A 39 -4.50 -10.34 6.70
C ASP A 39 -5.62 -10.78 5.76
N LEU A 40 -5.90 -10.01 4.70
CA LEU A 40 -6.90 -10.34 3.68
C LEU A 40 -6.60 -11.68 3.00
N VAL A 41 -5.33 -12.02 2.86
CA VAL A 41 -4.85 -13.29 2.31
C VAL A 41 -4.30 -14.24 3.38
N GLY A 42 -4.61 -13.99 4.66
CA GLY A 42 -4.24 -14.88 5.77
C GLY A 42 -2.81 -14.72 6.29
N ARG A 43 -2.05 -13.70 5.85
CA ARG A 43 -0.66 -13.45 6.25
C ARG A 43 -0.54 -12.45 7.40
N LYS A 44 -1.35 -12.61 8.45
CA LYS A 44 -1.41 -11.68 9.60
C LYS A 44 -0.05 -11.42 10.26
N ASN A 45 0.84 -12.42 10.26
CA ASN A 45 2.16 -12.32 10.87
C ASN A 45 3.09 -11.34 10.14
N GLU A 46 2.79 -10.98 8.89
CA GLU A 46 3.56 -10.04 8.09
C GLU A 46 3.14 -8.57 8.32
N ILE A 47 2.00 -8.32 8.99
CA ILE A 47 1.51 -6.95 9.26
C ILE A 47 2.60 -6.04 9.86
N PRO A 48 3.36 -6.46 10.90
CA PRO A 48 4.39 -5.60 11.47
C PRO A 48 5.46 -5.18 10.46
N GLU A 49 5.88 -6.11 9.58
CA GLU A 49 6.88 -5.85 8.53
C GLU A 49 6.39 -4.80 7.52
N TYR A 50 5.13 -4.92 7.08
CA TYR A 50 4.52 -3.93 6.17
C TYR A 50 4.37 -2.57 6.85
N VAL A 51 3.95 -2.53 8.12
CA VAL A 51 3.83 -1.27 8.89
C VAL A 51 5.19 -0.59 9.01
N ASP A 52 6.25 -1.33 9.34
CA ASP A 52 7.59 -0.78 9.47
C ASP A 52 8.15 -0.29 8.13
N PHE A 53 7.89 -1.01 7.04
CA PHE A 53 8.24 -0.55 5.69
C PHE A 53 7.54 0.74 5.31
N ILE A 54 6.22 0.84 5.50
CA ILE A 54 5.43 2.04 5.18
C ILE A 54 5.92 3.25 5.98
N LYS A 55 6.25 3.05 7.26
CA LYS A 55 6.87 4.08 8.11
C LYS A 55 8.24 4.50 7.59
N LYS A 56 9.09 3.53 7.21
CA LYS A 56 10.44 3.79 6.68
C LYS A 56 10.41 4.63 5.40
N ILE A 57 9.48 4.36 4.50
CA ILE A 57 9.33 5.11 3.24
C ILE A 57 8.52 6.42 3.41
N ASN A 58 8.05 6.71 4.62
CA ASN A 58 7.28 7.89 5.00
C ASN A 58 6.08 8.13 4.08
N ILE A 59 5.25 7.09 3.95
CA ILE A 59 4.00 7.11 3.22
C ILE A 59 2.85 6.94 4.20
N ILE A 60 1.84 7.80 4.06
CA ILE A 60 0.60 7.72 4.79
C ILE A 60 -0.47 7.37 3.75
N PRO A 61 -0.97 6.13 3.73
CA PRO A 61 -2.06 5.76 2.84
C PRO A 61 -3.36 6.47 3.26
N ASP A 62 -4.20 6.82 2.30
CA ASP A 62 -5.52 7.41 2.56
C ASP A 62 -6.50 6.38 3.13
N ALA A 63 -6.31 5.10 2.78
CA ALA A 63 -7.10 3.99 3.30
C ALA A 63 -6.28 2.70 3.43
N VAL A 64 -6.70 1.85 4.36
CA VAL A 64 -6.17 0.49 4.53
C VAL A 64 -7.32 -0.49 4.46
N CYS A 65 -7.26 -1.43 3.52
CA CYS A 65 -8.21 -2.54 3.40
C CYS A 65 -7.74 -3.66 4.33
N VAL A 66 -8.56 -4.03 5.31
CA VAL A 66 -8.28 -5.06 6.33
C VAL A 66 -9.40 -6.10 6.35
N LYS A 67 -9.12 -7.24 6.97
CA LYS A 67 -10.11 -8.28 7.26
C LYS A 67 -10.50 -8.19 8.75
N LEU A 68 -11.75 -7.78 9.01
CA LEU A 68 -12.34 -7.73 10.35
C LEU A 68 -12.40 -9.12 11.01
#